data_AF-A0A2E4J6K3-F1
#
_entry.id   AF-A0A2E4J6K3-F1
#
_cell.length_a   1.000
_cell.length_b   1.000
_cell.length_c   1.000
_cell.angle_alpha   90.00
_cell.angle_beta   90.00
_cell.angle_gamma   90.00
#
_symmetry.space_group_name_H-M   'P 1'
#
loop_
_entity.id
_entity.type
_entity.pdbx_description
1 polymer ?
#
loop_
_entity_poly.entity_id
_entity_poly.type
_entity_poly.pdbx_seq_one_letter_code
_entity_poly.pdbx_strand_id
1 'polypeptide(L)'
;MWKLKLKKGDNVKVMTGKSKGHIGRIISVFPMKGVALIEGANMVSRHTKPNSENPDGGIIKKEAPINLSNLMLVDSKGQASKTGVKIDKKTGKKNRYFKKTGEIIK
;
A
#
# COMPACT_ATOMS: atom_id res chain seq x y z
N MET A 1 -7.78 -10.93 -15.59
CA MET A 1 -7.58 -9.82 -14.63
C MET A 1 -6.76 -10.32 -13.45
N TRP A 2 -5.58 -9.76 -13.21
CA TRP A 2 -4.71 -10.16 -12.08
C TRP A 2 -5.42 -9.94 -10.74
N LYS A 3 -5.38 -10.94 -9.86
CA LYS A 3 -6.03 -10.88 -8.54
C LYS A 3 -5.11 -10.19 -7.53
N LEU A 4 -5.42 -8.94 -7.23
CA LEU A 4 -4.70 -8.14 -6.22
C LEU A 4 -4.88 -8.68 -4.81
N LYS A 5 -3.76 -8.80 -4.09
CA LYS A 5 -3.75 -9.14 -2.66
C LYS A 5 -3.89 -7.91 -1.76
N LEU A 6 -3.64 -6.70 -2.29
CA LEU A 6 -3.59 -5.43 -1.57
C LEU A 6 -4.79 -4.54 -1.91
N LYS A 7 -5.47 -4.09 -0.85
CA LYS A 7 -6.61 -3.15 -0.74
C LYS A 7 -6.22 -1.67 -0.83
N LYS A 8 -7.07 -0.79 -1.36
CA LYS A 8 -7.05 0.62 -0.92
C LYS A 8 -7.40 0.65 0.57
N GLY A 9 -6.65 1.40 1.36
CA GLY A 9 -6.84 1.53 2.80
C GLY A 9 -6.16 0.46 3.66
N ASP A 10 -5.53 -0.55 3.06
CA ASP A 10 -4.70 -1.50 3.81
C ASP A 10 -3.42 -0.79 4.31
N ASN A 11 -2.96 -1.17 5.52
CA ASN A 11 -1.66 -0.76 6.04
C ASN A 11 -0.56 -1.68 5.50
N VAL A 12 0.50 -1.08 4.96
CA VAL A 12 1.60 -1.81 4.35
C VAL A 12 2.96 -1.31 4.82
N LYS A 13 3.93 -2.22 4.80
CA LYS A 13 5.34 -1.95 4.98
C LYS A 13 6.06 -2.12 3.66
N VAL A 14 6.95 -1.18 3.36
CA VAL A 14 7.86 -1.27 2.22
C VAL A 14 9.03 -2.18 2.58
N MET A 15 9.21 -3.25 1.83
CA MET A 15 10.25 -4.26 2.08
C MET A 15 11.59 -3.93 1.41
N THR A 16 11.53 -3.26 0.26
CA THR A 16 12.68 -3.00 -0.61
C THR A 16 12.55 -1.63 -1.28
N GLY A 17 13.68 -1.05 -1.69
CA GLY A 17 13.75 0.27 -2.34
C GLY A 17 14.09 1.42 -1.37
N LYS A 18 14.00 2.66 -1.87
CA LYS A 18 14.41 3.88 -1.16
C LYS A 18 13.68 4.09 0.18
N SER A 19 12.41 3.69 0.26
CA SER A 19 11.59 3.82 1.46
C SER A 19 11.49 2.53 2.27
N LYS A 20 12.49 1.64 2.18
CA LYS A 20 12.52 0.37 2.93
C LYS A 20 12.31 0.63 4.42
N GLY A 21 11.41 -0.15 5.02
CA GLY A 21 11.07 -0.06 6.45
C GLY A 21 9.90 0.86 6.76
N HIS A 22 9.56 1.80 5.86
CA HIS A 22 8.43 2.71 6.03
C HIS A 22 7.11 1.94 6.09
N ILE A 23 6.25 2.35 7.02
CA ILE A 23 4.89 1.83 7.18
C ILE A 23 3.92 2.96 6.85
N GLY A 24 2.95 2.68 5.99
CA GLY A 24 1.96 3.67 5.58
C GLY A 24 0.70 3.03 5.04
N ARG A 25 -0.34 3.84 4.88
CA ARG A 25 -1.62 3.42 4.33
C ARG A 25 -1.62 3.53 2.81
N ILE A 26 -2.26 2.58 2.13
CA ILE A 26 -2.47 2.66 0.68
C ILE A 26 -3.54 3.71 0.36
N ILE A 27 -3.14 4.79 -0.31
CA ILE A 27 -4.03 5.86 -0.77
C ILE A 27 -4.78 5.40 -2.03
N SER A 28 -4.04 4.87 -3.00
CA SER A 28 -4.56 4.43 -4.29
C SER A 28 -3.78 3.23 -4.83
N VAL A 29 -4.47 2.35 -5.55
CA VAL A 29 -3.86 1.19 -6.24
C VAL A 29 -4.11 1.37 -7.73
N PHE A 30 -3.09 1.08 -8.54
CA PHE A 30 -3.17 1.08 -10.00
C PHE A 30 -2.99 -0.35 -10.53
N PRO A 31 -4.08 -1.14 -10.64
CA PRO A 31 -4.02 -2.56 -10.98
C PRO A 31 -3.32 -2.86 -12.30
N MET A 32 -3.57 -2.05 -13.33
CA MET A 32 -3.00 -2.24 -14.67
C MET A 32 -1.49 -2.07 -14.70
N LYS A 33 -0.95 -1.17 -13.85
CA LYS A 33 0.47 -0.86 -13.78
C LYS A 33 1.21 -1.66 -12.70
N GLY A 34 0.48 -2.37 -11.84
CA GLY A 34 1.07 -3.14 -10.75
C GLY A 34 1.71 -2.29 -9.65
N VAL A 35 1.25 -1.04 -9.47
CA VAL A 35 1.82 -0.11 -8.49
C VAL A 35 0.76 0.46 -7.55
N ALA A 36 1.17 0.94 -6.38
CA ALA A 36 0.32 1.58 -5.38
C ALA A 36 0.98 2.87 -4.84
N LEU A 37 0.15 3.86 -4.51
CA LEU A 37 0.55 5.08 -3.83
C LEU A 37 0.37 4.89 -2.32
N ILE A 38 1.41 5.18 -1.55
CA ILE A 38 1.45 4.95 -0.11
C ILE A 38 1.77 6.28 0.56
N GLU A 39 1.05 6.56 1.64
CA GLU A 39 1.22 7.77 2.42
C GLU A 39 2.65 7.90 2.98
N GLY A 40 3.29 9.04 2.68
CA GLY A 40 4.64 9.37 3.15
C GLY A 40 5.76 8.49 2.58
N ALA A 41 5.48 7.56 1.67
CA ALA A 41 6.49 6.71 1.06
C ALA A 41 6.88 7.24 -0.32
N ASN A 42 8.14 7.03 -0.68
CA ASN A 42 8.71 7.37 -1.99
C ASN A 42 8.42 8.84 -2.39
N MET A 43 8.73 9.78 -1.49
CA MET A 43 8.57 11.21 -1.75
C MET A 43 9.55 11.67 -2.84
N VAL A 44 9.00 12.31 -3.87
CA VAL A 44 9.76 12.91 -4.97
C VAL A 44 9.52 14.41 -5.04
N SER A 45 10.58 15.15 -5.33
CA SER A 45 10.51 16.60 -5.58
C SER A 45 10.14 16.83 -7.04
N ARG A 46 9.01 17.49 -7.28
CA ARG A 46 8.53 17.85 -8.61
C ARG A 46 8.51 19.36 -8.77
N HIS A 47 9.31 19.85 -9.72
CA HIS A 47 9.26 21.24 -10.16
C HIS A 47 7.94 21.45 -10.92
N THR A 48 7.10 22.33 -10.40
CA THR A 48 5.78 22.61 -10.95
C THR A 48 5.70 24.08 -11.32
N LYS A 49 5.28 24.37 -12.55
CA LYS A 49 4.98 25.74 -12.99
C LYS A 49 3.77 26.27 -12.19
N PRO A 50 3.69 27.59 -11.95
CA PRO A 50 2.51 28.22 -11.37
C PRO A 50 1.20 27.73 -11.99
N ASN A 51 0.24 27.37 -11.14
CA ASN A 51 -1.12 27.00 -11.55
C ASN A 51 -2.15 27.52 -10.53
N SER A 52 -3.44 27.36 -10.80
CA SER A 52 -4.50 27.88 -9.92
C SER A 52 -4.47 27.31 -8.50
N GLU A 53 -3.90 26.12 -8.29
CA GLU A 53 -3.77 25.50 -6.96
C GLU A 53 -2.46 25.91 -6.24
N ASN A 54 -1.43 26.33 -6.99
CA ASN A 54 -0.14 26.79 -6.50
C ASN A 54 0.33 28.02 -7.31
N PRO A 55 -0.10 29.24 -6.92
CA PRO A 55 0.16 30.47 -7.67
C PRO A 55 1.65 30.83 -7.74
N ASP A 56 2.40 30.53 -6.69
CA ASP A 56 3.83 30.85 -6.61
C ASP A 56 4.72 29.84 -7.37
N GLY A 57 4.15 28.70 -7.79
CA GLY A 57 4.91 27.59 -8.33
C GLY A 57 5.95 27.04 -7.35
N GLY A 58 6.93 26.28 -7.86
CA GLY A 58 8.09 25.84 -7.08
C GLY A 58 8.26 24.33 -6.97
N ILE A 59 8.98 23.90 -5.93
CA ILE A 59 9.34 22.49 -5.71
C ILE A 59 8.31 21.86 -4.77
N ILE A 60 7.38 21.09 -5.35
CA ILE A 60 6.35 20.38 -4.60
C ILE A 60 6.85 18.97 -4.29
N LYS A 61 6.77 18.55 -3.03
CA LYS A 61 7.01 17.16 -2.65
C LYS A 61 5.72 16.36 -2.82
N LYS A 62 5.78 15.28 -3.59
CA LYS A 62 4.63 14.39 -3.84
C LYS A 62 5.02 12.94 -3.66
N GLU A 63 4.10 12.11 -3.22
CA GLU A 63 4.26 10.67 -3.16
C GLU A 63 4.37 10.10 -4.59
N ALA A 64 5.32 9.22 -4.82
CA ALA A 64 5.42 8.46 -6.05
C ALA A 64 4.98 7.00 -5.84
N PRO A 65 4.42 6.35 -6.88
CA PRO A 65 3.96 4.98 -6.79
C PRO A 65 5.11 3.99 -6.50
N ILE A 66 4.82 2.95 -5.75
CA ILE A 66 5.71 1.82 -5.44
C ILE A 66 5.12 0.54 -6.03
N ASN A 67 5.98 -0.37 -6.50
CA ASN A 67 5.53 -1.67 -7.01
C ASN A 67 4.92 -2.53 -5.90
N LEU A 68 3.77 -3.17 -6.19
CA LEU A 68 3.05 -4.04 -5.27
C LEU A 68 3.90 -5.20 -4.73
N SER A 69 4.89 -5.70 -5.49
CA SER A 69 5.79 -6.77 -5.05
C SER A 69 6.70 -6.36 -3.89
N ASN A 70 6.97 -5.07 -3.75
CA ASN A 70 7.83 -4.51 -2.70
C ASN A 70 7.05 -4.20 -1.41
N LEU A 71 5.76 -4.53 -1.36
CA LEU A 71 4.87 -4.20 -0.26
C LEU A 71 4.39 -5.46 0.46
N MET A 72 4.29 -5.38 1.79
CA MET A 72 3.68 -6.40 2.62
C MET A 72 2.62 -5.79 3.52
N LEU A 73 1.51 -6.50 3.73
CA LEU A 73 0.51 -6.10 4.71
C LEU A 73 1.08 -6.15 6.12
N VAL A 74 0.69 -5.16 6.91
CA VAL A 74 1.08 -4.99 8.30
C VAL A 74 -0.15 -5.25 9.16
N ASP A 75 0.04 -6.10 10.15
CA ASP A 75 -0.96 -6.34 11.18
C ASP A 75 -1.00 -5.18 12.18
N SER A 76 -2.03 -5.11 13.02
CA SER A 76 -2.18 -4.08 14.07
C SER A 76 -0.99 -4.04 15.04
N LYS A 77 -0.24 -5.15 15.14
CA LYS A 77 0.98 -5.31 15.93
C LYS A 77 2.27 -4.87 15.21
N GLY A 78 2.17 -4.26 14.03
CA GLY A 78 3.34 -3.79 13.25
C GLY A 78 4.10 -4.91 12.52
N GLN A 79 3.62 -6.16 12.58
CA GLN A 79 4.28 -7.30 11.94
C GLN A 79 3.89 -7.42 10.47
N ALA A 80 4.88 -7.33 9.58
CA ALA A 80 4.68 -7.62 8.17
C ALA A 80 4.56 -9.13 7.93
N SER A 81 3.48 -9.56 7.28
CA SER A 81 3.25 -10.98 6.99
C SER A 81 2.53 -11.23 5.67
N LYS A 82 2.71 -12.46 5.15
CA LYS A 82 2.02 -12.92 3.93
C LYS A 82 0.56 -13.26 4.27
N THR A 83 -0.32 -13.05 3.30
CA THR A 83 -1.75 -13.37 3.44
C THR A 83 -2.05 -14.81 3.00
N GLY A 84 -2.92 -15.49 3.74
CA GLY A 84 -3.63 -16.71 3.34
C GLY A 84 -5.13 -16.45 3.15
N VAL A 85 -5.84 -17.44 2.59
CA VAL A 85 -7.31 -17.42 2.49
C VAL A 85 -7.84 -18.61 3.28
N LYS A 86 -8.80 -18.38 4.17
CA LYS A 86 -9.51 -19.41 4.92
C LYS A 86 -10.99 -19.32 4.56
N ILE A 87 -11.61 -20.48 4.37
CA ILE A 87 -13.06 -20.58 4.15
C ILE A 87 -13.71 -20.79 5.50
N ASP A 88 -14.65 -19.92 5.84
CA ASP A 88 -15.43 -20.08 7.05
C ASP A 88 -16.49 -21.18 6.84
N LYS A 89 -16.44 -22.24 7.65
CA LYS A 89 -17.29 -23.44 7.47
C LYS A 89 -18.77 -23.15 7.70
N LYS A 90 -19.11 -22.10 8.46
CA LYS A 90 -20.50 -21.74 8.79
C LYS A 90 -21.16 -20.86 7.74
N THR A 91 -20.38 -20.00 7.07
CA THR A 91 -20.92 -18.97 6.16
C THR A 91 -20.50 -19.16 4.71
N GLY A 92 -19.55 -20.06 4.44
CA GLY A 92 -18.94 -20.25 3.12
C GLY A 92 -18.08 -19.06 2.65
N LYS A 93 -17.96 -17.99 3.44
CA LYS A 93 -17.23 -16.77 3.07
C LYS A 93 -15.72 -16.99 3.12
N LYS A 94 -15.01 -16.43 2.13
CA LYS A 94 -13.55 -16.47 2.02
C LYS A 94 -12.94 -15.27 2.74
N ASN A 95 -12.32 -15.52 3.88
CA ASN A 95 -11.65 -14.49 4.68
C ASN A 95 -10.13 -14.55 4.45
N ARG A 96 -9.51 -13.37 4.31
CA ARG A 96 -8.05 -13.25 4.25
C ARG A 96 -7.51 -13.24 5.68
N TYR A 97 -6.42 -13.95 5.93
CA TYR A 97 -5.76 -13.95 7.24
C TYR A 97 -4.25 -13.77 7.10
N PHE A 98 -3.61 -13.26 8.14
CA PHE A 98 -2.17 -13.14 8.25
C PHE A 98 -1.54 -14.49 8.60
N LYS A 99 -0.59 -14.99 7.80
CA LYS A 99 0.01 -16.31 8.04
C LYS A 99 0.85 -16.39 9.31
N LYS A 100 1.36 -15.27 9.81
CA LYS A 100 2.18 -15.23 11.04
C LYS A 100 1.33 -15.19 12.31
N THR A 101 0.34 -14.30 12.35
CA THR A 101 -0.47 -14.06 13.56
C THR A 101 -1.80 -14.82 13.56
N GLY A 102 -2.26 -15.29 12.39
CA GLY A 102 -3.58 -15.90 12.22
C GLY A 102 -4.74 -14.90 12.23
N GLU A 103 -4.46 -13.60 12.44
CA GLU A 103 -5.48 -12.56 12.50
C GLU A 103 -6.16 -12.36 11.15
N ILE A 104 -7.47 -12.13 11.19
CA ILE A 104 -8.28 -11.90 9.99
C ILE A 104 -8.13 -10.44 9.57
N ILE A 105 -7.81 -10.23 8.29
CA ILE A 105 -7.76 -8.89 7.71
C ILE A 105 -9.19 -8.39 7.55
N LYS A 106 -9.56 -7.35 8.31
CA LYS A 106 -10.84 -6.64 8.17
C LYS A 106 -10.83 -5.77 6.91
#